data_AF-A0A9X8DXC2-F1
#
_entry.id   AF-A0A9X8DXC2-F1
#
_cell.length_a   1.000
_cell.length_b   1.000
_cell.length_c   1.000
_cell.angle_alpha   90.00
_cell.angle_beta   90.00
_cell.angle_gamma   90.00
#
_symmetry.space_group_name_H-M   'P 1'
#
loop_
_entity.id
_entity.type
_entity.pdbx_description
1 polymer ?
#
loop_
_entity_poly.entity_id
_entity_poly.type
_entity_poly.pdbx_seq_one_letter_code
_entity_poly.pdbx_strand_id
1 'polypeptide(L)'
;IREDFLQQNAFSDYDFTCPLVKSVGMLRSIILLHNLSQKVIADSPPDARVTWAQIKVSLNPVIQKIIQTKFQLPKQPEEQLRKFFAGLDEEIEAAFQSLSD
;
A
#
# COMPACT_ATOMS: atom_id res chain seq x y z
N ILE A 1 -4.31 -3.26 -7.65
CA ILE A 1 -3.83 -4.59 -8.11
C ILE A 1 -3.68 -4.64 -9.63
N ARG A 2 -4.76 -4.49 -10.42
CA ARG A 2 -4.68 -4.62 -11.89
C ARG A 2 -3.67 -3.66 -12.52
N GLU A 3 -3.85 -2.36 -12.32
CA GLU A 3 -3.08 -1.30 -13.01
C GLU A 3 -1.67 -1.07 -12.43
N ASP A 4 -1.47 -1.38 -11.15
CA ASP A 4 -0.26 -0.97 -10.40
C ASP A 4 0.56 -2.12 -9.83
N PHE A 5 0.12 -3.37 -10.03
CA PHE A 5 0.86 -4.56 -9.62
C PHE A 5 0.95 -5.61 -10.73
N LEU A 6 -0.16 -5.93 -11.39
CA LEU A 6 -0.19 -6.95 -12.46
C LEU A 6 0.28 -6.42 -13.81
N GLN A 7 -0.03 -5.16 -14.12
CA GLN A 7 0.49 -4.51 -15.31
C GLN A 7 1.95 -4.09 -15.08
N GLN A 8 2.80 -4.41 -16.06
CA GLN A 8 4.20 -4.01 -16.06
C GLN A 8 4.57 -3.40 -17.41
N ASN A 9 5.27 -2.27 -17.39
CA ASN A 9 5.81 -1.63 -18.60
C ASN A 9 7.28 -2.01 -18.82
N ALA A 10 7.50 -2.97 -19.72
CA ALA A 10 8.83 -3.48 -20.08
C ALA A 10 9.82 -2.41 -20.59
N PHE A 11 9.33 -1.27 -21.08
CA PHE A 11 10.16 -0.19 -21.62
C PHE A 11 10.53 0.89 -20.59
N SER A 12 10.07 0.77 -19.34
CA SER A 12 10.34 1.76 -18.30
C SER A 12 11.50 1.35 -17.39
N ASP A 13 12.31 2.31 -16.95
CA ASP A 13 13.47 2.05 -16.09
C ASP A 13 13.12 1.50 -14.71
N TYR A 14 11.88 1.69 -14.26
CA TYR A 14 11.39 1.24 -12.96
C TYR A 14 10.60 -0.08 -13.03
N ASP A 15 10.08 -0.48 -14.20
CA ASP A 15 9.14 -1.60 -14.34
C ASP A 15 9.56 -2.65 -15.38
N PHE A 16 10.74 -2.49 -16.02
CA PHE A 16 11.28 -3.48 -16.96
C PHE A 16 11.57 -4.85 -16.30
N THR A 17 11.75 -4.87 -14.98
CA THR A 17 11.88 -6.07 -14.17
C THR A 17 11.43 -5.75 -12.74
N CYS A 18 10.91 -6.76 -12.03
CA CYS A 18 10.47 -6.61 -10.65
C CYS A 18 11.16 -7.65 -9.75
N PRO A 19 12.24 -7.27 -9.03
CA PRO A 19 12.92 -8.14 -8.09
C PRO A 19 11.95 -8.68 -7.03
N LEU A 20 12.21 -9.88 -6.51
CA LEU A 20 11.30 -10.54 -5.57
C LEU A 20 10.98 -9.66 -4.36
N VAL A 21 11.97 -8.95 -3.81
CA VAL A 21 11.76 -8.06 -2.65
C VAL A 21 10.81 -6.92 -2.97
N LYS A 22 10.88 -6.35 -4.19
CA LYS A 22 9.94 -5.32 -4.65
C LYS A 22 8.55 -5.92 -4.82
N SER A 23 8.42 -7.03 -5.55
CA SER A 23 7.14 -7.71 -5.78
C SER A 23 6.43 -8.09 -4.48
N VAL A 24 7.16 -8.69 -3.53
CA VAL A 24 6.63 -9.08 -2.21
C VAL A 24 6.24 -7.86 -1.39
N GLY A 25 7.08 -6.81 -1.37
CA GLY A 25 6.79 -5.57 -0.66
C GLY A 25 5.51 -4.90 -1.17
N MET A 26 5.38 -4.73 -2.49
CA MET A 26 4.20 -4.13 -3.11
C MET A 26 2.93 -4.90 -2.76
N LEU A 27 2.94 -6.23 -2.93
CA LEU A 27 1.77 -7.05 -2.67
C LEU A 27 1.41 -7.06 -1.18
N ARG A 28 2.41 -7.09 -0.29
CA ARG A 28 2.20 -7.05 1.15
C ARG A 28 1.50 -5.76 1.58
N SER A 29 1.98 -4.58 1.15
CA SER A 29 1.34 -3.30 1.49
C SER A 29 -0.09 -3.19 0.94
N ILE A 30 -0.36 -3.73 -0.27
CA ILE A 30 -1.72 -3.80 -0.84
C ILE A 30 -2.64 -4.66 0.03
N ILE A 31 -2.17 -5.86 0.43
CA ILE A 31 -2.94 -6.78 1.28
C ILE A 31 -3.15 -6.18 2.68
N LEU A 32 -2.16 -5.50 3.23
CA LEU A 32 -2.26 -4.82 4.52
C LEU A 32 -3.36 -3.76 4.51
N LEU A 33 -3.35 -2.85 3.53
CA LEU A 33 -4.42 -1.86 3.33
C LEU A 33 -5.80 -2.52 3.24
N HIS A 34 -5.92 -3.59 2.45
CA HIS A 34 -7.17 -4.32 2.28
C HIS A 34 -7.66 -4.90 3.62
N ASN A 35 -6.80 -5.61 4.35
CA ASN A 35 -7.16 -6.28 5.58
C ASN A 35 -7.55 -5.29 6.69
N LEU A 36 -6.80 -4.20 6.84
CA LEU A 36 -7.13 -3.14 7.79
C LEU A 36 -8.43 -2.43 7.43
N SER A 37 -8.69 -2.18 6.14
CA SER A 37 -9.97 -1.62 5.68
C SER A 37 -11.14 -2.54 6.04
N GLN A 38 -11.02 -3.84 5.77
CA GLN A 38 -12.06 -4.82 6.13
C GLN A 38 -12.31 -4.83 7.64
N LYS A 39 -11.23 -4.82 8.43
CA LYS A 39 -11.30 -4.82 9.89
C LYS A 39 -12.01 -3.56 10.43
N VAL A 40 -11.57 -2.37 10.03
CA VAL A 40 -12.16 -1.11 10.51
C VAL A 40 -13.64 -0.98 10.14
N ILE A 41 -14.03 -1.46 8.95
CA ILE A 41 -15.45 -1.46 8.54
C ILE A 41 -16.25 -2.43 9.41
N ALA A 42 -15.72 -3.63 9.68
CA ALA A 42 -16.39 -4.64 10.50
C ALA A 42 -16.50 -4.24 11.97
N ASP A 43 -15.46 -3.60 12.52
CA ASP A 43 -15.40 -3.17 13.93
C ASP A 43 -16.13 -1.83 14.17
N SER A 44 -16.56 -1.15 13.11
CA SER A 44 -17.24 0.15 13.24
C SER A 44 -18.60 0.03 13.95
N PRO A 45 -18.92 0.95 14.88
CA PRO A 45 -20.13 0.84 15.68
C PRO A 45 -21.38 1.17 14.83
N PRO A 46 -22.57 0.64 15.19
CA PRO A 46 -23.78 0.78 14.36
C PRO A 46 -24.22 2.22 14.07
N ASP A 47 -23.90 3.13 15.00
CA ASP A 47 -24.20 4.57 14.99
C ASP A 47 -23.16 5.42 14.26
N ALA A 48 -21.93 4.91 14.10
CA ALA A 48 -20.86 5.58 13.35
C ALA A 48 -20.12 4.59 12.43
N ARG A 49 -20.85 4.07 11.43
CA ARG A 49 -20.27 3.12 10.47
C ARG A 49 -19.17 3.77 9.63
N VAL A 50 -18.01 3.15 9.65
CA VAL A 50 -16.91 3.52 8.74
C VAL A 50 -17.20 2.91 7.37
N THR A 51 -17.14 3.74 6.35
CA THR A 51 -17.35 3.33 4.96
C THR A 51 -16.04 3.36 4.17
N TRP A 52 -15.96 2.56 3.10
CA TRP A 52 -14.84 2.65 2.16
C TRP A 52 -14.65 4.05 1.58
N ALA A 53 -15.75 4.79 1.35
CA ALA A 53 -15.66 6.16 0.84
C ALA A 53 -14.88 7.08 1.79
N GLN A 54 -15.13 6.97 3.11
CA GLN A 54 -14.37 7.71 4.12
C GLN A 54 -12.90 7.27 4.16
N ILE A 55 -12.64 5.95 4.22
CA ILE A 55 -11.26 5.42 4.21
C ILE A 55 -10.48 5.95 3.01
N LYS A 56 -11.09 5.90 1.81
CA LYS A 56 -10.44 6.33 0.57
C LYS A 56 -10.07 7.82 0.61
N VAL A 57 -10.90 8.67 1.20
CA VAL A 57 -10.63 10.11 1.31
C VAL A 57 -9.58 10.38 2.38
N SER A 58 -9.78 9.84 3.59
CA SER A 58 -8.89 10.08 4.73
C SER A 58 -7.48 9.52 4.50
N LEU A 59 -7.37 8.36 3.86
CA LEU A 59 -6.11 7.66 3.62
C LEU A 59 -5.58 7.84 2.18
N ASN A 60 -6.13 8.80 1.42
CA ASN A 60 -5.68 9.03 0.03
C ASN A 60 -4.16 9.19 -0.10
N PRO A 61 -3.43 9.91 0.78
CA PRO A 61 -1.97 10.03 0.67
C PRO A 61 -1.25 8.68 0.73
N VAL A 62 -1.64 7.82 1.66
CA VAL A 62 -1.06 6.48 1.84
C VAL A 62 -1.42 5.57 0.66
N ILE A 63 -2.68 5.63 0.20
CA ILE A 63 -3.13 4.88 -0.99
C ILE A 63 -2.32 5.28 -2.23
N GLN A 64 -2.10 6.57 -2.45
CA GLN A 64 -1.25 7.04 -3.55
C GLN A 64 0.19 6.56 -3.40
N LYS A 65 0.74 6.54 -2.18
CA LYS A 65 2.09 6.02 -1.93
C LYS A 65 2.18 4.52 -2.26
N ILE A 66 1.17 3.72 -1.90
CA ILE A 66 1.08 2.29 -2.27
C ILE A 66 1.06 2.13 -3.79
N ILE A 67 0.27 2.92 -4.52
CA ILE A 67 0.21 2.91 -5.98
C ILE A 67 1.58 3.24 -6.59
N GLN A 68 2.26 4.22 -6.02
CA GLN A 68 3.57 4.69 -6.51
C GLN A 68 4.73 3.74 -6.21
N THR A 69 4.52 2.67 -5.43
CA THR A 69 5.57 1.67 -5.15
C THR A 69 6.09 1.00 -6.43
N LYS A 70 5.31 0.97 -7.51
CA LYS A 70 5.76 0.50 -8.83
C LYS A 70 6.93 1.31 -9.40
N PHE A 71 7.08 2.57 -8.99
CA PHE A 71 8.18 3.44 -9.43
C PHE A 71 9.49 3.23 -8.64
N GLN A 72 9.50 2.34 -7.63
CA GLN A 72 10.75 1.95 -6.98
C GLN A 72 11.70 1.31 -7.99
N LEU A 73 12.97 1.74 -7.99
CA LEU A 73 13.93 1.30 -8.99
C LEU A 73 14.36 -0.15 -8.71
N PRO A 74 14.30 -1.05 -9.70
CA PRO A 74 14.65 -2.46 -9.49
C PRO A 74 16.15 -2.66 -9.24
N LYS A 75 16.98 -1.69 -9.62
CA LYS A 75 18.44 -1.72 -9.45
C LYS A 75 18.92 -1.12 -8.11
N GLN A 76 18.03 -0.58 -7.28
CA GLN A 76 18.43 -0.01 -6.01
C GLN A 76 18.79 -1.11 -5.00
N PRO A 77 19.65 -0.84 -4.01
CA PRO A 77 20.05 -1.81 -3.00
C PRO A 77 18.85 -2.45 -2.32
N GLU A 78 18.89 -3.77 -2.15
CA GLU A 78 17.80 -4.55 -1.55
C GLU A 78 17.44 -4.04 -0.15
N GLU A 79 18.44 -3.65 0.65
CA GLU A 79 18.24 -3.10 1.98
C GLU A 79 17.40 -1.80 1.95
N GLN A 80 17.58 -0.96 0.93
CA GLN A 80 16.78 0.26 0.76
C GLN A 80 15.34 -0.07 0.42
N LEU A 81 15.09 -1.04 -0.46
CA LEU A 81 13.73 -1.55 -0.73
C LEU A 81 13.07 -2.07 0.54
N ARG A 82 13.77 -2.90 1.31
CA ARG A 82 13.24 -3.47 2.55
C ARG A 82 12.87 -2.39 3.57
N LYS A 83 13.75 -1.41 3.78
CA LYS A 83 13.49 -0.27 4.68
C LYS A 83 12.31 0.57 4.19
N PHE A 84 12.24 0.84 2.89
CA PHE A 84 11.13 1.59 2.30
C PHE A 84 9.78 0.89 2.54
N PHE A 85 9.68 -0.41 2.25
CA PHE A 85 8.42 -1.15 2.46
C PHE A 85 8.09 -1.34 3.94
N ALA A 86 9.08 -1.52 4.82
CA ALA A 86 8.84 -1.57 6.26
C ALA A 86 8.25 -0.24 6.77
N GLY A 87 8.85 0.89 6.40
CA GLY A 87 8.32 2.21 6.77
C GLY A 87 6.94 2.49 6.16
N LEU A 88 6.69 2.04 4.92
CA LEU A 88 5.36 2.15 4.32
C LEU A 88 4.31 1.33 5.09
N ASP A 89 4.65 0.12 5.51
CA ASP A 89 3.73 -0.73 6.29
C ASP A 89 3.41 -0.08 7.65
N GLU A 90 4.42 0.49 8.33
CA GLU A 90 4.22 1.28 9.57
C GLU A 90 3.34 2.51 9.35
N GLU A 91 3.55 3.26 8.26
CA GLU A 91 2.71 4.42 7.90
C GLU A 91 1.25 4.02 7.63
N ILE A 92 1.03 2.87 6.98
CA ILE A 92 -0.32 2.34 6.76
C ILE A 92 -0.99 2.07 8.11
N GLU A 93 -0.33 1.33 9.00
CA GLU A 93 -0.88 1.00 10.32
C GLU A 93 -1.19 2.26 11.14
N ALA A 94 -0.26 3.20 11.20
CA ALA A 94 -0.45 4.47 11.91
C ALA A 94 -1.64 5.27 11.34
N ALA A 95 -1.83 5.28 10.02
CA ALA A 95 -2.94 6.01 9.42
C ALA A 95 -4.31 5.38 9.73
N PHE A 96 -4.38 4.05 9.89
CA PHE A 96 -5.59 3.36 10.35
C PHE A 96 -5.86 3.56 11.84
N GLN A 97 -4.82 3.68 12.66
CA GLN A 97 -4.98 4.06 14.07
C GLN A 97 -5.62 5.45 14.18
N SER A 98 -5.07 6.45 13.48
CA SER A 98 -5.63 7.81 13.45
C SER A 98 -7.03 7.92 12.85
N LEU A 99 -7.48 6.93 12.08
CA LEU A 99 -8.85 6.88 11.53
C LEU A 99 -9.86 6.31 12.54
N SER A 100 -9.37 5.50 13.47
CA SER A 100 -10.19 4.80 14.48
C SER A 100 -10.35 5.61 15.77
N ASP A 101 -9.48 6.59 15.99
CA ASP A 101 -9.58 7.62 17.03
C ASP A 101 -10.60 8.72 16.65
#